data_AF-A0A925RV55-F1
#
_entry.id   AF-A0A925RV55-F1
#
_cell.length_a   1.000
_cell.length_b   1.000
_cell.length_c   1.000
_cell.angle_alpha   90.00
_cell.angle_beta   90.00
_cell.angle_gamma   90.00
#
_symmetry.space_group_name_H-M   'P 1'
#
loop_
_entity.id
_entity.type
_entity.pdbx_description
1 polymer ?
#
loop_
_entity_poly.entity_id
_entity_poly.type
_entity_poly.pdbx_seq_one_letter_code
_entity_poly.pdbx_strand_id
1 'polypeptide(L)'
;MTGLVAARTLSLQLIAVLFLLTMLPMAAAIAVQSEGPPDLARYVGLYPWDRVSGVRFMDHPLVRRAVRNAAPNGAIVDQIFEDATAGEIVVNGMLVLASGCQPHYCSMHNWSIVIGRRAQAHFICYKPDGQRARWYRRHRVVASGETCPFEASDVPPEVLTQLY
;
A
#
# COMPACT_ATOMS: atom_id res chain seq x y z
N MET A 1 7.97 73.72 44.12
CA MET A 1 8.79 72.57 43.71
C MET A 1 8.20 71.30 44.30
N THR A 2 8.44 70.13 43.69
CA THR A 2 8.00 68.76 44.05
C THR A 2 6.57 68.33 43.67
N GLY A 3 6.41 67.92 42.42
CA GLY A 3 5.35 67.00 41.99
C GLY A 3 5.74 66.41 40.64
N LEU A 4 6.37 65.23 40.60
CA LEU A 4 6.48 64.37 39.39
C LEU A 4 7.28 63.07 39.63
N VAL A 5 6.95 62.22 40.60
CA VAL A 5 7.68 60.92 40.73
C VAL A 5 6.78 59.68 40.86
N ALA A 6 5.53 59.80 41.32
CA ALA A 6 4.71 58.62 41.63
C ALA A 6 4.00 57.95 40.42
N ALA A 7 3.91 58.60 39.25
CA ALA A 7 3.00 58.17 38.18
C ALA A 7 3.63 57.28 37.08
N ARG A 8 4.94 57.05 37.09
CA ARG A 8 5.63 56.33 35.99
C ARG A 8 5.83 54.82 36.21
N THR A 9 5.60 54.31 37.42
CA THR A 9 5.86 52.90 37.75
C THR A 9 4.64 51.98 37.61
N LEU A 10 3.41 52.50 37.64
CA LEU A 10 2.21 51.67 37.50
C LEU A 10 1.93 51.20 36.06
N SER A 11 2.43 51.91 35.04
CA SER A 11 2.16 51.56 33.63
C SER A 11 2.94 50.35 33.12
N LEU A 12 4.05 49.96 33.76
CA LEU A 12 4.82 48.77 33.35
C LEU A 12 4.29 47.46 33.96
N GLN A 13 3.60 47.50 35.10
CA GLN A 13 3.13 46.27 35.76
C GLN A 13 1.83 45.71 35.15
N LEU A 14 0.98 46.55 34.55
CA LEU A 14 -0.21 46.06 33.83
C LEU A 14 0.12 45.41 32.47
N ILE A 15 1.22 45.80 31.81
CA ILE A 15 1.60 45.24 30.51
C ILE A 15 2.15 43.81 30.65
N ALA A 16 2.84 43.51 31.76
CA ALA A 16 3.39 42.18 32.02
C ALA A 16 2.32 41.11 32.29
N VAL A 17 1.17 41.49 32.88
CA VAL A 17 0.08 40.55 33.18
C VAL A 17 -0.79 40.28 31.94
N LEU A 18 -0.95 41.26 31.04
CA LEU A 18 -1.76 41.10 29.83
C LEU A 18 -1.07 40.29 28.72
N PHE A 19 0.27 40.20 28.74
CA PHE A 19 1.04 39.40 27.78
C PHE A 19 1.20 37.92 28.17
N LEU A 20 0.85 37.54 29.40
CA LEU A 20 0.96 36.15 29.86
C LEU A 20 -0.28 35.28 29.58
N LEU A 21 -1.38 35.84 29.07
CA LEU A 21 -2.65 35.12 28.87
C LEU A 21 -3.00 34.74 27.42
N THR A 22 -2.16 35.02 26.42
CA THR A 22 -2.50 34.76 25.00
C THR A 22 -1.77 33.57 24.37
N MET A 23 -0.90 32.87 25.10
CA MET A 23 -0.19 31.68 24.60
C MET A 23 -0.82 30.40 25.14
N LEU A 24 -2.13 30.20 24.92
CA LEU A 24 -2.64 28.84 24.85
C LEU A 24 -2.31 28.33 23.45
N PRO A 25 -1.39 27.35 23.28
CA PRO A 25 -1.36 26.61 22.05
C PRO A 25 -2.69 25.85 22.00
N MET A 26 -3.62 26.30 21.17
CA MET A 26 -4.66 25.43 20.63
C MET A 26 -3.93 24.40 19.76
N ALA A 27 -3.33 23.41 20.42
CA ALA A 27 -2.94 22.17 19.79
C ALA A 27 -4.25 21.50 19.39
N ALA A 28 -4.75 21.84 18.19
CA ALA A 28 -5.73 21.04 17.52
C ALA A 28 -5.09 19.65 17.40
N ALA A 29 -5.54 18.72 18.23
CA ALA A 29 -5.23 17.32 18.07
C ALA A 29 -5.83 16.93 16.72
N ILE A 30 -5.02 16.95 15.67
CA ILE A 30 -5.33 16.28 14.43
C ILE A 30 -5.36 14.81 14.84
N ALA A 31 -6.56 14.28 15.07
CA ALA A 31 -6.77 12.87 15.10
C ALA A 31 -6.33 12.37 13.72
N VAL A 32 -5.10 11.86 13.64
CA VAL A 32 -4.71 10.97 12.56
C VAL A 32 -5.70 9.83 12.69
N GLN A 33 -6.75 9.85 11.86
CA GLN A 33 -7.54 8.67 11.63
C GLN A 33 -6.53 7.65 11.10
N SER A 34 -6.10 6.76 11.98
CA SER A 34 -5.52 5.49 11.58
C SER A 34 -6.68 4.74 10.92
N GLU A 35 -7.03 5.13 9.69
CA GLU A 35 -7.74 4.24 8.79
C GLU A 35 -6.92 2.95 8.82
N GLY A 36 -7.55 1.88 9.29
CA GLY A 36 -6.98 0.56 9.14
C GLY A 36 -6.53 0.36 7.69
N PRO A 37 -5.58 -0.55 7.44
CA PRO A 37 -5.13 -0.84 6.08
C PRO A 37 -6.33 -0.91 5.13
N PRO A 38 -6.40 -0.09 4.06
CA PRO A 38 -7.66 0.05 3.36
C PRO A 38 -8.08 -1.26 2.71
N ASP A 39 -9.38 -1.53 2.74
CA ASP A 39 -9.93 -2.82 2.33
C ASP A 39 -9.73 -3.04 0.82
N LEU A 40 -8.97 -4.07 0.46
CA LEU A 40 -8.75 -4.44 -0.94
C LEU A 40 -10.02 -5.00 -1.59
N ALA A 41 -11.03 -5.43 -0.81
CA ALA A 41 -12.28 -5.97 -1.35
C ALA A 41 -13.05 -4.97 -2.24
N ARG A 42 -12.83 -3.66 -2.06
CA ARG A 42 -13.44 -2.62 -2.89
C ARG A 42 -12.97 -2.63 -4.35
N TYR A 43 -11.87 -3.33 -4.66
CA TYR A 43 -11.33 -3.44 -6.02
C TYR A 43 -11.80 -4.71 -6.73
N VAL A 44 -12.58 -5.57 -6.08
CA VAL A 44 -13.05 -6.83 -6.67
C VAL A 44 -13.92 -6.57 -7.89
N GLY A 45 -13.67 -7.30 -8.97
CA GLY A 45 -14.33 -7.13 -10.27
C GLY A 45 -13.83 -5.92 -11.07
N LEU A 46 -12.85 -5.18 -10.56
CA LEU A 46 -12.18 -4.09 -11.28
C LEU A 46 -10.80 -4.53 -11.77
N TYR A 47 -10.17 -3.72 -12.61
CA TYR A 47 -8.84 -3.98 -13.16
C TYR A 47 -7.74 -3.29 -12.31
N PRO A 48 -6.48 -3.77 -12.33
CA PRO A 48 -5.39 -3.24 -11.50
C PRO A 48 -5.15 -1.72 -11.60
N TRP A 49 -5.47 -1.11 -12.75
CA TRP A 49 -5.32 0.33 -12.98
C TRP A 49 -6.62 1.12 -12.84
N ASP A 50 -7.74 0.48 -12.54
CA ASP A 50 -8.99 1.18 -12.22
C ASP A 50 -8.89 1.87 -10.86
N ARG A 51 -9.57 3.01 -10.75
CA ARG A 51 -9.56 3.83 -9.55
C ARG A 51 -10.79 3.56 -8.70
N VAL A 52 -10.57 3.38 -7.40
CA VAL A 52 -11.62 3.52 -6.39
C VAL A 52 -11.24 4.72 -5.52
N SER A 53 -12.15 5.66 -5.32
CA SER A 53 -11.89 6.94 -4.59
C SER A 53 -10.58 7.62 -5.03
N GLY A 54 -10.26 7.59 -6.33
CA GLY A 54 -9.05 8.20 -6.88
C GLY A 54 -7.75 7.39 -6.75
N VAL A 55 -7.73 6.25 -6.06
CA VAL A 55 -6.55 5.39 -5.89
C VAL A 55 -6.66 4.16 -6.78
N ARG A 56 -5.62 3.85 -7.56
CA ARG A 56 -5.55 2.59 -8.33
C ARG A 56 -5.17 1.43 -7.42
N PHE A 57 -5.61 0.20 -7.73
CA PHE A 57 -5.19 -0.98 -6.96
C PHE A 57 -3.65 -1.09 -6.90
N MET A 58 -2.96 -0.88 -8.03
CA MET A 58 -1.50 -0.92 -8.09
C MET A 58 -0.80 0.21 -7.30
N ASP A 59 -1.49 1.34 -7.08
CA ASP A 59 -0.97 2.44 -6.26
C ASP A 59 -1.27 2.26 -4.77
N HIS A 60 -2.13 1.31 -4.42
CA HIS A 60 -2.58 1.11 -3.05
C HIS A 60 -1.41 0.77 -2.12
N PRO A 61 -1.26 1.43 -0.94
CA PRO A 61 -0.12 1.23 -0.06
C PRO A 61 0.08 -0.23 0.38
N LEU A 62 -1.01 -0.98 0.58
CA LEU A 62 -0.94 -2.42 0.87
C LEU A 62 -0.34 -3.22 -0.28
N VAL A 63 -0.81 -2.98 -1.51
CA VAL A 63 -0.35 -3.70 -2.70
C VAL A 63 1.11 -3.36 -2.96
N ARG A 64 1.45 -2.07 -2.92
CA ARG A 64 2.83 -1.59 -3.05
C ARG A 64 3.78 -2.25 -2.04
N ARG A 65 3.35 -2.39 -0.77
CA ARG A 65 4.13 -3.07 0.27
C ARG A 65 4.19 -4.58 0.05
N ALA A 66 3.07 -5.20 -0.34
CA ALA A 66 2.97 -6.62 -0.63
C ALA A 66 3.98 -7.05 -1.69
N VAL A 67 3.97 -6.36 -2.84
CA VAL A 67 4.88 -6.63 -3.96
C VAL A 67 6.33 -6.46 -3.50
N ARG A 68 6.68 -5.32 -2.89
CA ARG A 68 8.06 -5.06 -2.44
C ARG A 68 8.56 -6.07 -1.41
N ASN A 69 7.71 -6.56 -0.52
CA ASN A 69 8.11 -7.53 0.51
C ASN A 69 8.18 -8.97 -0.02
N ALA A 70 7.51 -9.27 -1.13
CA ALA A 70 7.40 -10.63 -1.65
C ALA A 70 8.33 -10.87 -2.85
N ALA A 71 8.29 -9.99 -3.84
CA ALA A 71 9.06 -10.07 -5.07
C ALA A 71 10.56 -10.19 -4.79
N PRO A 72 11.33 -10.88 -5.65
CA PRO A 72 12.78 -10.87 -5.55
C PRO A 72 13.32 -9.45 -5.76
N ASN A 73 14.51 -9.18 -5.25
CA ASN A 73 15.18 -7.89 -5.47
C ASN A 73 15.45 -7.66 -6.97
N GLY A 74 15.52 -6.39 -7.36
CA GLY A 74 15.83 -5.98 -8.73
C GLY A 74 14.59 -5.56 -9.53
N ALA A 75 14.70 -5.62 -10.85
CA ALA A 75 13.75 -5.01 -11.80
C ALA A 75 12.34 -5.62 -11.78
N ILE A 76 12.13 -6.79 -11.17
CA ILE A 76 10.83 -7.49 -11.15
C ILE A 76 9.75 -6.63 -10.46
N VAL A 77 10.12 -5.88 -9.41
CA VAL A 77 9.18 -4.99 -8.73
C VAL A 77 8.66 -3.92 -9.68
N ASP A 78 9.57 -3.28 -10.43
CA ASP A 78 9.21 -2.19 -11.34
C ASP A 78 8.36 -2.71 -12.49
N GLN A 79 8.74 -3.86 -13.07
CA GLN A 79 7.99 -4.52 -14.16
C GLN A 79 6.56 -4.92 -13.76
N ILE A 80 6.33 -5.29 -12.49
CA ILE A 80 4.98 -5.59 -12.01
C ILE A 80 4.11 -4.32 -11.97
N PHE A 81 4.70 -3.15 -11.72
CA PHE A 81 3.98 -1.87 -11.62
C PHE A 81 3.83 -1.14 -12.95
N GLU A 82 4.49 -1.59 -14.01
CA GLU A 82 4.26 -1.09 -15.38
C GLU A 82 2.84 -1.41 -15.85
N ASP A 83 2.34 -0.61 -16.80
CA ASP A 83 1.05 -0.88 -17.43
C ASP A 83 1.10 -2.22 -18.18
N ALA A 84 0.08 -3.04 -18.00
CA ALA A 84 0.01 -4.38 -18.54
C ALA A 84 -1.41 -4.71 -19.03
N THR A 85 -1.54 -5.79 -19.81
CA THR A 85 -2.85 -6.41 -20.05
C THR A 85 -3.20 -7.22 -18.80
N ALA A 86 -4.31 -6.90 -18.13
CA ALA A 86 -4.71 -7.57 -16.90
C ALA A 86 -6.11 -8.17 -16.97
N GLY A 87 -6.31 -9.18 -16.13
CA GLY A 87 -7.63 -9.67 -15.77
C GLY A 87 -8.24 -8.87 -14.63
N GLU A 88 -9.49 -9.18 -14.31
CA GLU A 88 -10.18 -8.64 -13.15
C GLU A 88 -9.50 -9.08 -11.84
N ILE A 89 -9.60 -8.23 -10.83
CA ILE A 89 -9.17 -8.55 -9.47
C ILE A 89 -10.24 -9.44 -8.86
N VAL A 90 -9.84 -10.65 -8.47
CA VAL A 90 -10.75 -11.66 -7.93
C VAL A 90 -10.49 -11.89 -6.45
N VAL A 91 -11.55 -12.24 -5.72
CA VAL A 91 -11.47 -12.75 -4.35
C VAL A 91 -11.96 -14.18 -4.31
N ASN A 92 -11.16 -15.05 -3.68
CA ASN A 92 -11.55 -16.42 -3.41
C ASN A 92 -11.22 -16.76 -1.94
N GLY A 93 -12.27 -16.89 -1.12
CA GLY A 93 -12.12 -17.17 0.31
C GLY A 93 -11.30 -16.11 1.06
N MET A 94 -10.03 -16.44 1.34
CA MET A 94 -9.12 -15.58 2.10
C MET A 94 -8.08 -14.84 1.25
N LEU A 95 -8.13 -14.90 -0.08
CA LEU A 95 -7.16 -14.23 -0.93
C LEU A 95 -7.78 -13.21 -1.88
N VAL A 96 -7.01 -12.17 -2.17
CA VAL A 96 -7.18 -11.27 -3.31
C VAL A 96 -6.11 -11.65 -4.34
N LEU A 97 -6.52 -11.90 -5.58
CA LEU A 97 -5.66 -12.15 -6.72
C LEU A 97 -5.78 -10.99 -7.71
N ALA A 98 -4.65 -10.46 -8.14
CA ALA A 98 -4.54 -9.61 -9.31
C ALA A 98 -3.49 -10.21 -10.24
N SER A 99 -3.70 -10.14 -11.55
CA SER A 99 -2.80 -10.73 -12.53
C SER A 99 -2.66 -9.84 -13.75
N GLY A 100 -1.51 -9.91 -14.39
CA GLY A 100 -1.27 -9.19 -15.63
C GLY A 100 -0.16 -9.81 -16.45
N CYS A 101 -0.03 -9.33 -17.67
CA CYS A 101 1.01 -9.70 -18.60
C CYS A 101 1.46 -8.53 -19.45
N GLN A 102 2.67 -8.66 -20.00
CA GLN A 102 3.12 -7.74 -21.03
C GLN A 102 2.20 -7.84 -22.27
N PRO A 103 1.74 -6.72 -22.83
CA PRO A 103 0.92 -6.71 -24.04
C PRO A 103 1.57 -7.51 -25.17
N HIS A 104 0.80 -8.38 -25.82
CA HIS A 104 1.23 -9.30 -26.89
C HIS A 104 2.22 -10.41 -26.48
N TYR A 105 2.69 -10.46 -25.23
CA TYR A 105 3.67 -11.44 -24.74
C TYR A 105 3.17 -12.22 -23.53
N CYS A 106 1.85 -12.38 -23.35
CA CYS A 106 1.28 -13.00 -22.14
C CYS A 106 1.69 -14.46 -21.89
N SER A 107 2.04 -15.20 -22.94
CA SER A 107 2.57 -16.56 -22.78
C SER A 107 4.00 -16.58 -22.25
N MET A 108 4.77 -15.50 -22.41
CA MET A 108 6.19 -15.40 -22.04
C MET A 108 6.38 -14.57 -20.76
N HIS A 109 5.62 -13.49 -20.61
CA HIS A 109 5.75 -12.51 -19.54
C HIS A 109 4.42 -12.26 -18.87
N ASN A 110 4.25 -12.87 -17.70
CA ASN A 110 3.10 -12.64 -16.86
C ASN A 110 3.44 -12.71 -15.37
N TRP A 111 2.56 -12.13 -14.57
CA TRP A 111 2.69 -12.02 -13.14
C TRP A 111 1.34 -12.18 -12.46
N SER A 112 1.40 -12.58 -11.19
CA SER A 112 0.23 -12.63 -10.31
C SER A 112 0.59 -12.16 -8.92
N ILE A 113 -0.27 -11.36 -8.31
CA ILE A 113 -0.16 -10.87 -6.95
C ILE A 113 -1.23 -11.59 -6.13
N VAL A 114 -0.81 -12.29 -5.07
CA VAL A 114 -1.72 -12.88 -4.09
C VAL A 114 -1.51 -12.22 -2.75
N ILE A 115 -2.58 -11.64 -2.20
CA ILE A 115 -2.59 -11.02 -0.87
C ILE A 115 -3.64 -11.71 -0.03
N GLY A 116 -3.23 -12.28 1.10
CA GLY A 116 -4.17 -12.81 2.09
C GLY A 116 -4.99 -11.66 2.70
N ARG A 117 -6.28 -11.88 2.99
CA ARG A 117 -7.23 -10.87 3.51
C ARG A 117 -6.80 -10.22 4.82
N ARG A 118 -5.98 -10.89 5.63
CA ARG A 118 -5.38 -10.31 6.84
C ARG A 118 -4.12 -9.46 6.56
N ALA A 119 -3.74 -9.28 5.29
CA ALA A 119 -2.54 -8.59 4.82
C ALA A 119 -1.24 -9.07 5.49
N GLN A 120 -1.18 -10.34 5.90
CA GLN A 120 -0.01 -10.95 6.55
C GLN A 120 0.83 -11.77 5.58
N ALA A 121 0.19 -12.39 4.60
CA ALA A 121 0.84 -13.22 3.58
C ALA A 121 0.70 -12.56 2.20
N HIS A 122 1.83 -12.42 1.52
CA HIS A 122 1.94 -11.78 0.22
C HIS A 122 2.82 -12.65 -0.66
N PHE A 123 2.33 -12.96 -1.84
CA PHE A 123 3.05 -13.74 -2.81
C PHE A 123 3.03 -13.05 -4.15
N ILE A 124 4.13 -13.21 -4.87
CA ILE A 124 4.28 -12.73 -6.24
C ILE A 124 4.66 -13.91 -7.10
N CYS A 125 3.83 -14.22 -8.08
CA CYS A 125 4.28 -15.03 -9.20
C CYS A 125 4.86 -14.11 -10.25
N TYR A 126 6.01 -14.48 -10.81
CA TYR A 126 6.59 -13.80 -11.95
C TYR A 126 7.18 -14.82 -12.93
N LYS A 127 6.88 -14.64 -14.22
CA LYS A 127 7.43 -15.41 -15.33
C LYS A 127 8.33 -14.51 -16.21
N PRO A 128 9.64 -14.75 -16.23
CA PRO A 128 10.56 -14.14 -17.19
C PRO A 128 10.53 -14.85 -18.55
N ASP A 129 11.05 -14.18 -19.58
CA ASP A 129 11.12 -14.70 -20.96
C ASP A 129 11.80 -16.06 -21.01
N GLY A 130 11.24 -16.98 -21.78
CA GLY A 130 11.78 -18.31 -22.00
C GLY A 130 11.93 -19.16 -20.73
N GLN A 131 11.39 -18.72 -19.60
CA GLN A 131 11.58 -19.36 -18.29
C GLN A 131 10.26 -19.75 -17.65
N ARG A 132 10.35 -20.66 -16.69
CA ARG A 132 9.23 -21.07 -15.85
C ARG A 132 8.84 -19.96 -14.88
N ALA A 133 7.56 -19.90 -14.55
CA ALA A 133 7.04 -19.04 -13.52
C ALA A 133 7.56 -19.46 -12.14
N ARG A 134 7.88 -18.48 -11.30
CA ARG A 134 8.34 -18.69 -9.92
C ARG A 134 7.47 -17.89 -8.96
N TRP A 135 7.09 -18.52 -7.87
CA TRP A 135 6.37 -17.87 -6.77
C TRP A 135 7.34 -17.43 -5.70
N TYR A 136 7.22 -16.18 -5.29
CA TYR A 136 8.09 -15.53 -4.31
C TYR A 136 7.30 -15.11 -3.07
N ARG A 137 7.93 -15.31 -1.92
CA ARG A 137 7.51 -14.80 -0.61
C ARG A 137 8.76 -14.39 0.16
N ARG A 138 8.78 -13.18 0.72
CA ARG A 138 9.96 -12.66 1.44
C ARG A 138 11.25 -12.81 0.61
N HIS A 139 11.17 -12.46 -0.67
CA HIS A 139 12.26 -12.56 -1.67
C HIS A 139 12.78 -13.97 -1.98
N ARG A 140 12.13 -15.02 -1.45
CA ARG A 140 12.53 -16.42 -1.66
C ARG A 140 11.52 -17.15 -2.52
N VAL A 141 12.01 -18.07 -3.35
CA VAL A 141 11.13 -18.95 -4.13
C VAL A 141 10.50 -19.98 -3.21
N VAL A 142 9.18 -20.12 -3.32
CA VAL A 142 8.37 -21.06 -2.53
C VAL A 142 7.64 -22.09 -3.39
N ALA A 143 7.43 -21.80 -4.67
CA ALA A 143 6.84 -22.71 -5.65
C ALA A 143 7.26 -22.31 -7.07
N SER A 144 6.98 -23.16 -8.06
CA SER A 144 7.23 -22.89 -9.48
C SER A 144 6.16 -23.53 -10.35
N GLY A 145 5.94 -22.99 -11.55
CA GLY A 145 4.93 -23.45 -12.49
C GLY A 145 5.30 -23.10 -13.93
N GLU A 146 4.49 -23.51 -14.90
CA GLU A 146 4.71 -23.15 -16.31
C GLU A 146 4.36 -21.68 -16.60
N THR A 147 3.38 -21.15 -15.87
CA THR A 147 2.87 -19.79 -16.00
C THR A 147 2.36 -19.26 -14.66
N CYS A 148 2.23 -17.94 -14.55
CA CYS A 148 1.49 -17.33 -13.45
C CYS A 148 -0.02 -17.39 -13.69
N PRO A 149 -0.83 -17.67 -12.65
CA PRO A 149 -2.27 -17.87 -12.85
C PRO A 149 -3.01 -16.55 -13.03
N PHE A 150 -3.96 -16.54 -13.96
CA PHE A 150 -4.96 -15.47 -14.08
C PHE A 150 -6.20 -15.78 -13.23
N GLU A 151 -6.45 -17.04 -12.93
CA GLU A 151 -7.59 -17.51 -12.14
C GLU A 151 -7.18 -17.93 -10.73
N ALA A 152 -8.05 -17.70 -9.75
CA ALA A 152 -7.78 -18.08 -8.36
C ALA A 152 -7.69 -19.61 -8.16
N SER A 153 -8.39 -20.39 -8.97
CA SER A 153 -8.33 -21.87 -8.96
C SER A 153 -6.95 -22.42 -9.33
N ASP A 154 -6.16 -21.63 -10.06
CA ASP A 154 -4.87 -22.05 -10.62
C ASP A 154 -3.70 -21.66 -9.70
N VAL A 155 -3.99 -21.03 -8.56
CA VAL A 155 -2.98 -20.74 -7.53
C VAL A 155 -2.53 -22.05 -6.89
N PRO A 156 -1.21 -22.36 -6.89
CA PRO A 156 -0.73 -23.64 -6.37
C PRO A 156 -1.05 -23.86 -4.89
N PRO A 157 -1.36 -25.10 -4.46
CA PRO A 157 -1.63 -25.42 -3.06
C PRO A 157 -0.51 -25.00 -2.09
N GLU A 158 0.75 -25.03 -2.54
CA GLU A 158 1.92 -24.60 -1.75
C GLU A 158 1.84 -23.12 -1.38
N VAL A 159 1.22 -22.29 -2.24
CA VAL A 159 0.97 -20.88 -1.96
C VAL A 159 -0.24 -20.74 -1.02
N LEU A 160 -1.32 -21.47 -1.31
CA LEU A 160 -2.58 -21.38 -0.55
C LEU A 160 -2.42 -21.79 0.92
N THR A 161 -1.66 -22.85 1.19
CA THR A 161 -1.40 -23.36 2.55
C THR A 161 -0.62 -22.38 3.44
N GLN A 162 0.08 -21.42 2.83
CA GLN A 162 0.86 -20.40 3.53
C GLN A 162 0.12 -19.05 3.70
N LEU A 163 -1.17 -19.00 3.31
CA LEU A 163 -2.05 -17.85 3.54
C LEU A 163 -2.69 -17.85 4.95
N TYR A 164 -2.64 -18.99 5.64
CA TYR A 164 -3.11 -19.22 7.00
C TYR A 164 -1.95 -19.13 8.00
#